data_AF-A0A534C3N7-F1
#
_entry.id   AF-A0A534C3N7-F1
#
_cell.length_a   1.000
_cell.length_b   1.000
_cell.length_c   1.000
_cell.angle_alpha   90.00
_cell.angle_beta   90.00
_cell.angle_gamma   90.00
#
_symmetry.space_group_name_H-M   'P 1'
#
loop_
_entity.id
_entity.type
_entity.pdbx_description
1 polymer ?
#
loop_
_entity_poly.entity_id
_entity_poly.type
_entity_poly.pdbx_seq_one_letter_code
_entity_poly.pdbx_strand_id
1 'polypeptide(L)'
;MPPERPGPACLAAASGCPGAPRGAAAGGVLVALVACGCTSWPGQRAPSPAPVLNAAVTSSIVLSEYLLLLQRLVQGRPAEQAEIVASAQRDYDTAPTPSHELKLALMLGTPGHPATDLPKAQALLRELMADPEMLLPGERALTFVELSQIDDHLTLDAENRRLQSEAVRADQQRVANANHRLQAEMDENTRLRRELEEARAKLDAIANIERSLNERKPGSTGR
;
A
#
# COMPACT_ATOMS: atom_id res chain seq x y z
N MET A 1 22.34 22.09 10.99
CA MET A 1 22.22 21.08 12.06
C MET A 1 20.73 20.91 12.40
N PRO A 2 20.11 19.78 12.03
CA PRO A 2 18.80 19.38 12.53
C PRO A 2 18.92 18.29 13.62
N PRO A 3 17.98 18.21 14.58
CA PRO A 3 17.98 17.16 15.59
C PRO A 3 17.35 15.85 15.08
N GLU A 4 18.00 14.74 15.46
CA GLU A 4 17.62 13.37 15.16
C GLU A 4 16.32 12.95 15.86
N ARG A 5 15.55 12.08 15.19
CA ARG A 5 14.38 11.40 15.75
C ARG A 5 14.79 9.98 16.15
N PRO A 6 14.51 9.51 17.38
CA PRO A 6 14.75 8.12 17.77
C PRO A 6 13.63 7.20 17.26
N GLY A 7 14.02 6.04 16.73
CA GLY A 7 13.12 4.97 16.27
C GLY A 7 12.53 4.14 17.42
N PRO A 8 11.46 3.36 17.17
CA PRO A 8 10.79 2.59 18.20
C PRO A 8 11.50 1.26 18.50
N ALA A 9 11.59 0.96 19.79
CA ALA A 9 12.20 -0.24 20.36
C ALA A 9 11.33 -1.50 20.14
N CYS A 10 11.99 -2.60 19.78
CA CYS A 10 11.43 -3.94 19.74
C CYS A 10 11.03 -4.41 21.15
N LEU A 11 9.77 -4.80 21.32
CA LEU A 11 9.27 -5.52 22.48
C LEU A 11 9.63 -7.01 22.34
N ALA A 12 10.65 -7.45 23.09
CA ALA A 12 10.93 -8.86 23.34
C ALA A 12 10.11 -9.31 24.56
N ALA A 13 9.11 -10.17 24.34
CA ALA A 13 8.36 -10.82 25.40
C ALA A 13 9.09 -12.13 25.80
N ALA A 14 9.80 -12.09 26.92
CA ALA A 14 10.32 -13.27 27.59
C ALA A 14 9.32 -13.69 28.69
N SER A 15 8.68 -14.85 28.52
CA SER A 15 7.90 -15.50 29.58
C SER A 15 8.74 -16.56 30.26
N GLY A 16 9.28 -16.24 31.43
CA GLY A 16 9.78 -17.21 32.41
C GLY A 16 8.82 -17.29 33.58
N CYS A 17 8.56 -18.50 34.07
CA CYS A 17 7.99 -18.74 35.40
C CYS A 17 8.58 -20.03 36.02
N PRO A 18 8.57 -20.17 37.35
CA PRO A 18 9.63 -20.85 38.10
C PRO A 18 9.20 -22.13 38.86
N GLY A 19 10.19 -22.98 39.17
CA GLY A 19 10.39 -23.61 40.49
C GLY A 19 9.52 -24.79 40.98
N ALA A 20 10.08 -26.02 40.86
CA ALA A 20 10.39 -27.03 41.92
C ALA A 20 9.28 -27.63 42.85
N PRO A 21 9.53 -28.69 43.67
CA PRO A 21 10.28 -29.96 43.52
C PRO A 21 9.59 -31.23 44.15
N ARG A 22 10.33 -32.38 44.17
CA ARG A 22 10.17 -33.63 44.99
C ARG A 22 9.04 -34.60 44.55
N GLY A 23 9.16 -35.93 44.53
CA GLY A 23 10.14 -36.92 44.96
C GLY A 23 9.46 -38.32 44.98
N ALA A 24 10.25 -39.39 45.14
CA ALA A 24 9.88 -40.79 45.49
C ALA A 24 9.61 -41.83 44.37
N ALA A 25 10.67 -42.60 44.08
CA ALA A 25 10.81 -44.06 44.20
C ALA A 25 9.61 -45.01 43.93
N ALA A 26 9.82 -46.00 43.04
CA ALA A 26 9.87 -47.43 43.39
C ALA A 26 10.17 -48.28 42.12
N GLY A 27 11.12 -49.21 42.23
CA GLY A 27 11.43 -50.21 41.20
C GLY A 27 10.67 -51.53 41.40
N GLY A 28 10.76 -52.44 40.42
CA GLY A 28 10.30 -53.83 40.55
C GLY A 28 9.96 -54.59 39.26
N VAL A 29 10.97 -54.89 38.45
CA VAL A 29 11.38 -56.22 37.93
C VAL A 29 10.37 -57.42 37.79
N LEU A 30 10.41 -58.05 36.57
CA LEU A 30 10.13 -59.46 36.14
C LEU A 30 8.70 -60.04 36.33
N VAL A 31 8.10 -60.95 35.52
CA VAL A 31 8.41 -61.75 34.30
C VAL A 31 7.08 -62.37 33.82
N ALA A 32 6.93 -62.71 32.53
CA ALA A 32 6.40 -64.02 32.03
C ALA A 32 6.08 -64.01 30.52
N LEU A 33 6.78 -64.89 29.80
CA LEU A 33 6.59 -65.33 28.41
C LEU A 33 5.45 -66.35 28.28
N VAL A 34 5.15 -66.73 27.02
CA VAL A 34 4.36 -67.90 26.52
C VAL A 34 2.91 -67.51 26.11
N ALA A 35 2.34 -67.78 24.92
CA ALA A 35 2.62 -68.58 23.71
C ALA A 35 1.72 -68.03 22.56
N CYS A 36 2.11 -68.02 21.28
CA CYS A 36 1.89 -69.07 20.26
C CYS A 36 0.98 -68.56 19.10
N GLY A 37 1.31 -68.95 17.86
CA GLY A 37 0.28 -69.09 16.82
C GLY A 37 0.44 -68.30 15.52
N CYS A 38 1.56 -68.44 14.80
CA CYS A 38 1.55 -68.22 13.35
C CYS A 38 0.74 -69.34 12.68
N THR A 39 -0.43 -69.03 12.12
CA THR A 39 -1.01 -69.84 11.04
C THR A 39 -1.22 -68.97 9.82
N SER A 40 -0.43 -69.29 8.80
CA SER A 40 -0.47 -68.75 7.45
C SER A 40 -1.79 -69.09 6.78
N TRP A 41 -2.58 -68.07 6.46
CA TRP A 41 -3.76 -68.17 5.62
C TRP A 41 -3.36 -67.83 4.17
N PRO A 42 -3.39 -68.76 3.21
CA PRO A 42 -3.17 -68.44 1.81
C PRO A 42 -4.52 -68.09 1.19
N GLY A 43 -4.75 -66.82 0.82
CA GLY A 43 -5.98 -66.52 0.08
C GLY A 43 -6.53 -65.10 0.03
N GLN A 44 -5.83 -64.06 0.51
CA GLN A 44 -6.21 -62.68 0.19
C GLN A 44 -5.15 -62.05 -0.71
N ARG A 45 -5.43 -62.07 -2.01
CA ARG A 45 -4.79 -61.15 -2.96
C ARG A 45 -5.22 -59.75 -2.53
N ALA A 46 -4.32 -59.05 -1.83
CA ALA A 46 -4.52 -57.64 -1.49
C ALA A 46 -4.88 -56.88 -2.78
N PRO A 47 -5.91 -56.01 -2.77
CA PRO A 47 -6.10 -55.09 -3.88
C PRO A 47 -4.81 -54.28 -4.02
N SER A 48 -4.27 -54.25 -5.24
CA SER A 48 -3.13 -53.39 -5.57
C SER A 48 -3.41 -52.01 -4.98
N PRO A 49 -2.50 -51.39 -4.19
CA PRO A 49 -2.72 -50.03 -3.74
C PRO A 49 -2.91 -49.19 -5.00
N ALA A 50 -4.08 -48.55 -5.11
CA ALA A 50 -4.29 -47.52 -6.12
C ALA A 50 -3.13 -46.52 -5.99
N PRO A 51 -2.57 -46.02 -7.10
CA PRO A 51 -1.51 -45.02 -7.01
C PRO A 51 -2.06 -43.86 -6.20
N VAL A 52 -1.55 -43.68 -4.99
CA VAL A 52 -1.86 -42.52 -4.16
C VAL A 52 -1.13 -41.37 -4.84
N LEU A 53 -1.79 -40.71 -5.78
CA LEU A 53 -1.32 -39.44 -6.31
C LEU A 53 -1.13 -38.53 -5.11
N ASN A 54 0.12 -38.23 -4.79
CA ASN A 54 0.45 -37.40 -3.66
C ASN A 54 -0.07 -35.99 -3.96
N ALA A 55 -1.15 -35.58 -3.30
CA ALA A 55 -1.81 -34.29 -3.54
C ALA A 55 -0.82 -33.11 -3.46
N ALA A 56 0.24 -33.25 -2.67
CA ALA A 56 1.34 -32.29 -2.61
C ALA A 56 2.08 -32.16 -3.96
N VAL A 57 2.37 -33.27 -4.64
CA VAL A 57 3.04 -33.27 -5.95
C VAL A 57 2.14 -32.63 -7.01
N THR A 58 0.85 -32.98 -7.05
CA THR A 58 -0.11 -32.36 -7.98
C THR A 58 -0.22 -30.85 -7.74
N SER A 59 -0.30 -30.43 -6.47
CA SER A 59 -0.35 -29.00 -6.13
C SER A 59 0.90 -28.23 -6.54
N SER A 60 2.08 -28.84 -6.45
CA SER A 60 3.34 -28.24 -6.88
C SER A 60 3.41 -28.06 -8.41
N ILE A 61 2.90 -29.02 -9.17
CA ILE A 61 2.88 -28.95 -10.64
C ILE A 61 1.97 -27.80 -11.07
N VAL A 62 0.73 -27.76 -10.55
CA VAL A 62 -0.24 -26.72 -10.88
C VAL A 62 0.27 -25.33 -10.48
N LEU A 63 0.89 -25.20 -9.30
CA LEU A 63 1.50 -23.94 -8.88
C LEU A 63 2.63 -23.51 -9.83
N SER A 64 3.45 -24.45 -10.29
CA SER A 64 4.52 -24.16 -11.25
C SER A 64 3.96 -23.66 -12.58
N GLU A 65 2.81 -24.18 -13.03
CA GLU A 65 2.14 -23.71 -14.24
C GLU A 65 1.66 -22.26 -14.11
N TYR A 66 1.05 -21.89 -12.96
CA TYR A 66 0.66 -20.51 -12.70
C TYR A 66 1.86 -19.56 -12.68
N LEU A 67 2.95 -19.95 -12.01
CA LEU A 67 4.15 -19.12 -11.91
C LEU A 67 4.85 -18.95 -13.27
N LEU A 68 4.93 -20.01 -14.08
CA LEU A 68 5.47 -19.92 -15.44
C LEU A 68 4.60 -19.05 -16.35
N LEU A 69 3.28 -19.12 -16.19
CA LEU A 69 2.35 -18.27 -16.92
C LEU A 69 2.52 -16.80 -16.54
N LEU A 70 2.64 -16.49 -15.23
CA LEU A 70 2.91 -15.14 -14.73
C LEU A 70 4.28 -14.64 -15.19
N GLN A 71 5.31 -15.49 -15.17
CA GLN A 71 6.62 -15.13 -15.71
C GLN A 71 6.51 -14.77 -17.20
N ARG A 72 5.81 -15.57 -17.99
CA ARG A 72 5.60 -15.30 -19.42
C ARG A 72 4.78 -14.03 -19.65
N LEU A 73 3.80 -13.77 -18.80
CA LEU A 73 3.04 -12.53 -18.83
C LEU A 73 3.94 -11.32 -18.54
N VAL A 74 4.78 -11.36 -17.51
CA VAL A 74 5.63 -10.22 -17.15
C VAL A 74 6.78 -10.02 -18.15
N GLN A 75 7.36 -11.08 -18.69
CA GLN A 75 8.56 -11.04 -19.54
C GLN A 75 8.26 -11.06 -21.05
N GLY A 76 7.03 -11.39 -21.45
CA GLY A 76 6.62 -11.51 -22.85
C GLY A 76 6.56 -10.18 -23.57
N ARG A 77 6.46 -10.22 -24.90
CA ARG A 77 6.23 -9.00 -25.70
C ARG A 77 4.80 -8.48 -25.47
N PRO A 78 4.52 -7.18 -25.65
CA PRO A 78 3.18 -6.62 -25.41
C PRO A 78 2.04 -7.32 -26.18
N ALA A 79 2.31 -7.81 -27.40
CA ALA A 79 1.33 -8.58 -28.17
C ALA A 79 1.05 -9.97 -27.55
N GLU A 80 2.08 -10.65 -27.08
CA GLU A 80 1.97 -11.96 -26.41
C GLU A 80 1.27 -11.82 -25.05
N GLN A 81 1.58 -10.75 -24.33
CA GLN A 81 0.91 -10.37 -23.07
C GLN A 81 -0.59 -10.21 -23.27
N ALA A 82 -1.00 -9.43 -24.28
CA ALA A 82 -2.40 -9.22 -24.60
C ALA A 82 -3.10 -10.53 -25.00
N GLU A 83 -2.43 -11.40 -25.77
CA GLU A 83 -2.96 -12.71 -26.15
C GLU A 83 -3.18 -13.62 -24.93
N ILE A 84 -2.21 -13.66 -24.01
CA ILE A 84 -2.29 -14.45 -22.77
C ILE A 84 -3.51 -14.00 -21.94
N VAL A 85 -3.65 -12.69 -21.70
CA VAL A 85 -4.79 -12.16 -20.94
C VAL A 85 -6.12 -12.42 -21.66
N ALA A 86 -6.18 -12.17 -22.97
CA ALA A 86 -7.38 -12.41 -23.76
C ALA A 86 -7.77 -13.90 -23.79
N SER A 87 -6.80 -14.81 -23.77
CA SER A 87 -7.05 -16.25 -23.66
C SER A 87 -7.66 -16.61 -22.30
N ALA A 88 -7.09 -16.12 -21.21
CA ALA A 88 -7.62 -16.40 -19.86
C ALA A 88 -9.01 -15.81 -19.63
N GLN A 89 -9.26 -14.60 -20.14
CA GLN A 89 -10.59 -14.00 -20.07
C GLN A 89 -11.61 -14.82 -20.86
N ARG A 90 -11.26 -15.27 -22.08
CA ARG A 90 -12.15 -16.15 -22.88
C ARG A 90 -12.41 -17.49 -22.20
N ASP A 91 -11.40 -18.10 -21.59
CA ASP A 91 -11.55 -19.37 -20.88
C ASP A 91 -12.48 -19.24 -19.67
N TYR A 92 -12.36 -18.13 -18.93
CA TYR A 92 -13.27 -17.78 -17.84
C TYR A 92 -14.70 -17.52 -18.34
N ASP A 93 -14.86 -16.72 -19.39
CA ASP A 93 -16.17 -16.39 -19.96
C ASP A 93 -16.89 -17.63 -20.55
N THR A 94 -16.11 -18.58 -21.08
CA THR A 94 -16.64 -19.82 -21.64
C THR A 94 -17.01 -20.82 -20.53
N ALA A 95 -16.19 -20.94 -19.50
CA ALA A 95 -16.40 -21.85 -18.38
C ALA A 95 -15.75 -21.28 -17.10
N PRO A 96 -16.54 -20.71 -16.16
CA PRO A 96 -16.03 -20.14 -14.91
C PRO A 96 -15.74 -21.27 -13.91
N THR A 97 -14.65 -21.98 -14.14
CA THR A 97 -14.11 -22.97 -13.18
C THR A 97 -13.20 -22.27 -12.18
N PRO A 98 -13.04 -22.80 -10.94
CA PRO A 98 -12.16 -22.19 -9.93
C PRO A 98 -10.73 -21.94 -10.43
N SER A 99 -10.19 -22.85 -11.25
CA SER A 99 -8.85 -22.69 -11.84
C SER A 99 -8.79 -21.60 -12.93
N HIS A 100 -9.85 -21.44 -13.74
CA HIS A 100 -9.91 -20.35 -14.73
C HIS A 100 -10.08 -19.00 -14.05
N GLU A 101 -10.89 -18.94 -13.00
CA GLU A 101 -11.07 -17.77 -12.17
C GLU A 101 -9.77 -17.35 -11.48
N LEU A 102 -9.08 -18.31 -10.84
CA LEU A 102 -7.78 -18.05 -10.22
C LEU A 102 -6.76 -17.56 -11.23
N LYS A 103 -6.68 -18.22 -12.40
CA LYS A 103 -5.80 -17.81 -13.49
C LYS A 103 -6.06 -16.37 -13.92
N LEU A 104 -7.32 -16.01 -14.17
CA LEU A 104 -7.71 -14.66 -14.57
C LEU A 104 -7.38 -13.66 -13.46
N ALA A 105 -7.72 -13.97 -12.21
CA ALA A 105 -7.44 -13.10 -11.07
C ALA A 105 -5.95 -12.80 -10.90
N LEU A 106 -5.08 -13.81 -11.03
CA LEU A 106 -3.62 -13.63 -10.97
C LEU A 106 -3.09 -12.73 -12.10
N MET A 107 -3.66 -12.83 -13.31
CA MET A 107 -3.28 -11.94 -14.42
C MET A 107 -3.70 -10.49 -14.18
N LEU A 108 -4.91 -10.28 -13.65
CA LEU A 108 -5.43 -8.96 -13.31
C LEU A 108 -4.73 -8.37 -12.08
N GLY A 109 -4.23 -9.21 -11.18
CA GLY A 109 -3.43 -8.83 -10.00
C GLY A 109 -1.97 -8.51 -10.31
N THR A 110 -1.47 -8.87 -11.49
CA THR A 110 -0.06 -8.70 -11.85
C THR A 110 0.33 -7.22 -11.86
N PRO A 111 1.33 -6.77 -11.08
CA PRO A 111 1.67 -5.35 -10.97
C PRO A 111 2.37 -4.83 -12.24
N GLY A 112 2.07 -3.58 -12.62
CA GLY A 112 2.73 -2.88 -13.73
C GLY A 112 2.34 -3.38 -15.13
N HIS A 113 1.31 -4.22 -15.23
CA HIS A 113 0.81 -4.74 -16.50
C HIS A 113 -0.35 -3.87 -17.03
N PRO A 114 -0.52 -3.67 -18.36
CA PRO A 114 -1.61 -2.86 -18.88
C PRO A 114 -3.01 -3.43 -18.62
N ALA A 115 -3.11 -4.74 -18.39
CA ALA A 115 -4.37 -5.40 -18.04
C ALA A 115 -4.65 -5.48 -16.53
N THR A 116 -3.82 -4.84 -15.69
CA THR A 116 -4.02 -4.87 -14.24
C THR A 116 -5.35 -4.22 -13.86
N ASP A 117 -6.16 -4.95 -13.09
CA ASP A 117 -7.41 -4.48 -12.49
C ASP A 117 -7.50 -5.09 -11.08
N LEU A 118 -6.87 -4.42 -10.12
CA LEU A 118 -6.77 -4.88 -8.73
C LEU A 118 -8.15 -5.05 -8.06
N PRO A 119 -9.12 -4.13 -8.23
CA PRO A 119 -10.47 -4.34 -7.69
C PRO A 119 -11.17 -5.59 -8.25
N LYS A 120 -11.06 -5.84 -9.56
CA LYS A 120 -11.65 -7.04 -10.17
C LYS A 120 -10.93 -8.31 -9.70
N ALA A 121 -9.60 -8.29 -9.64
CA ALA A 121 -8.82 -9.41 -9.11
C ALA A 121 -9.19 -9.73 -7.66
N GLN A 122 -9.31 -8.72 -6.80
CA GLN A 122 -9.74 -8.87 -5.40
C GLN A 122 -11.12 -9.54 -5.30
N ALA A 123 -12.08 -9.12 -6.14
CA ALA A 123 -13.42 -9.68 -6.14
C ALA A 123 -13.42 -11.18 -6.46
N LEU A 124 -12.72 -11.57 -7.54
CA LEU A 124 -12.59 -12.98 -7.96
C LEU A 124 -11.88 -13.82 -6.88
N LEU A 125 -10.78 -13.32 -6.30
CA LEU A 125 -10.09 -14.05 -5.23
C LEU A 125 -10.95 -14.21 -3.97
N ARG A 126 -11.82 -13.23 -3.65
CA ARG A 126 -12.76 -13.34 -2.53
C ARG A 126 -13.88 -14.34 -2.80
N GLU A 127 -14.35 -14.40 -4.05
CA GLU A 127 -15.33 -15.40 -4.49
C GLU A 127 -14.74 -16.81 -4.39
N LEU A 128 -13.50 -17.01 -4.86
CA LEU A 128 -12.77 -18.27 -4.67
C LEU A 128 -12.55 -18.66 -3.21
N MET A 129 -12.34 -17.68 -2.33
CA MET A 129 -12.17 -17.91 -0.90
C MET A 129 -13.49 -18.17 -0.16
N ALA A 130 -14.65 -18.02 -0.82
CA ALA A 130 -15.94 -18.40 -0.25
C ALA A 130 -16.09 -19.93 -0.17
N ASP A 131 -15.61 -20.66 -1.17
CA ASP A 131 -15.67 -22.13 -1.27
C ASP A 131 -14.24 -22.75 -1.42
N PRO A 132 -13.38 -22.64 -0.39
CA PRO A 132 -11.95 -22.98 -0.46
C PRO A 132 -11.64 -24.48 -0.65
N GLU A 133 -12.63 -25.36 -0.51
CA GLU A 133 -12.57 -26.79 -0.80
C GLU A 133 -12.60 -27.12 -2.30
N MET A 134 -13.04 -26.17 -3.13
CA MET A 134 -13.01 -26.30 -4.61
C MET A 134 -11.60 -26.08 -5.18
N LEU A 135 -10.67 -25.57 -4.37
CA LEU A 135 -9.28 -25.32 -4.73
C LEU A 135 -8.35 -26.42 -4.24
N LEU A 136 -7.28 -26.68 -4.99
CA LEU A 136 -6.18 -27.50 -4.50
C LEU A 136 -5.51 -26.81 -3.29
N PRO A 137 -4.87 -27.56 -2.38
CA PRO A 137 -4.20 -26.96 -1.22
C PRO A 137 -3.18 -25.87 -1.57
N GLY A 138 -2.46 -26.03 -2.69
CA GLY A 138 -1.51 -25.02 -3.19
C GLY A 138 -2.20 -23.78 -3.77
N GLU A 139 -3.32 -23.95 -4.47
CA GLU A 139 -4.12 -22.85 -5.01
C GLU A 139 -4.76 -22.02 -3.90
N ARG A 140 -5.25 -22.67 -2.85
CA ARG A 140 -5.78 -21.98 -1.66
C ARG A 140 -4.71 -21.14 -0.98
N ALA A 141 -3.50 -21.69 -0.80
CA ALA A 141 -2.38 -20.92 -0.23
C ALA A 141 -1.99 -19.73 -1.13
N LEU A 142 -1.94 -19.93 -2.45
CA LEU A 142 -1.66 -18.87 -3.40
C LEU A 142 -2.74 -17.77 -3.37
N THR A 143 -4.01 -18.16 -3.40
CA THR A 143 -5.17 -17.26 -3.35
C THR A 143 -5.15 -16.39 -2.10
N PHE A 144 -4.86 -16.99 -0.94
CA PHE A 144 -4.74 -16.26 0.31
C PHE A 144 -3.61 -15.22 0.27
N VAL A 145 -2.44 -15.62 -0.20
CA VAL A 145 -1.27 -14.72 -0.29
C VAL A 145 -1.50 -13.60 -1.29
N GLU A 146 -2.06 -13.90 -2.46
CA GLU A 146 -2.37 -12.90 -3.49
C GLU A 146 -3.44 -11.92 -3.01
N LEU A 147 -4.52 -12.41 -2.37
CA LEU A 147 -5.58 -11.56 -1.84
C LEU A 147 -5.04 -10.58 -0.79
N SER A 148 -4.18 -11.06 0.12
CA SER A 148 -3.51 -10.18 1.11
C SER A 148 -2.67 -9.11 0.44
N GLN A 149 -1.89 -9.46 -0.60
CA GLN A 149 -1.07 -8.49 -1.33
C GLN A 149 -1.94 -7.44 -2.04
N ILE A 150 -3.03 -7.86 -2.68
CA ILE A 150 -3.94 -6.95 -3.38
C ILE A 150 -4.67 -6.03 -2.38
N ASP A 151 -5.11 -6.55 -1.23
CA ASP A 151 -5.72 -5.76 -0.15
C ASP A 151 -4.76 -4.65 0.34
N ASP A 152 -3.48 -4.98 0.55
CA ASP A 152 -2.45 -4.03 0.94
C ASP A 152 -2.21 -2.98 -0.17
N HIS A 153 -2.11 -3.41 -1.43
CA HIS A 153 -1.93 -2.51 -2.57
C HIS A 153 -3.09 -1.52 -2.72
N LEU A 154 -4.33 -1.98 -2.61
CA LEU A 154 -5.51 -1.12 -2.69
C LEU A 154 -5.58 -0.14 -1.51
N THR A 155 -5.16 -0.56 -0.32
CA THR A 155 -5.05 0.30 0.86
C THR A 155 -4.01 1.40 0.63
N LEU A 156 -2.83 1.04 0.13
CA LEU A 156 -1.78 2.00 -0.20
C LEU A 156 -2.21 2.99 -1.29
N ASP A 157 -2.90 2.52 -2.32
CA ASP A 157 -3.42 3.39 -3.39
C ASP A 157 -4.46 4.38 -2.88
N ALA A 158 -5.36 3.94 -2.00
CA ALA A 158 -6.35 4.80 -1.37
C ALA A 158 -5.69 5.87 -0.50
N GLU A 159 -4.71 5.48 0.33
CA GLU A 159 -3.95 6.40 1.16
C GLU A 159 -3.11 7.39 0.33
N ASN A 160 -2.49 6.93 -0.76
CA ASN A 160 -1.72 7.79 -1.65
C ASN A 160 -2.61 8.86 -2.29
N ARG A 161 -3.78 8.47 -2.81
CA ARG A 161 -4.77 9.42 -3.34
C ARG A 161 -5.24 10.42 -2.28
N ARG A 162 -5.49 9.95 -1.05
CA ARG A 162 -5.87 10.82 0.08
C ARG A 162 -4.78 11.85 0.37
N LEU A 163 -3.54 11.40 0.55
CA LEU A 163 -2.39 12.26 0.84
C LEU A 163 -2.11 13.26 -0.28
N GLN A 164 -2.22 12.85 -1.54
CA GLN A 164 -2.11 13.75 -2.69
C GLN A 164 -3.18 14.84 -2.64
N SER A 165 -4.43 14.48 -2.37
CA SER A 165 -5.52 15.45 -2.28
C SER A 165 -5.35 16.45 -1.12
N GLU A 166 -4.84 15.98 0.02
CA GLU A 166 -4.54 16.81 1.19
C GLU A 166 -3.37 17.76 0.90
N ALA A 167 -2.32 17.28 0.23
CA ALA A 167 -1.18 18.10 -0.19
C ALA A 167 -1.62 19.23 -1.13
N VAL A 168 -2.44 18.93 -2.14
CA VAL A 168 -2.97 19.94 -3.08
C VAL A 168 -3.80 21.00 -2.34
N ARG A 169 -4.66 20.59 -1.40
CA ARG A 169 -5.45 21.54 -0.59
C ARG A 169 -4.58 22.41 0.30
N ALA A 170 -3.59 21.81 0.96
CA ALA A 170 -2.63 22.55 1.78
C ALA A 170 -1.85 23.56 0.94
N ASP A 171 -1.43 23.20 -0.26
CA ASP A 171 -0.74 24.10 -1.19
C ASP A 171 -1.62 25.27 -1.62
N GLN A 172 -2.86 25.00 -2.01
CA GLN A 172 -3.83 26.04 -2.34
C GLN A 172 -4.05 27.01 -1.18
N GLN A 173 -4.18 26.50 0.05
CA GLN A 173 -4.34 27.34 1.23
C GLN A 173 -3.08 28.18 1.50
N ARG A 174 -1.88 27.61 1.35
CA ARG A 174 -0.61 28.34 1.51
C ARG A 174 -0.50 29.47 0.50
N VAL A 175 -0.83 29.21 -0.76
CA VAL A 175 -0.82 30.22 -1.83
C VAL A 175 -1.87 31.30 -1.57
N ALA A 176 -3.09 30.94 -1.17
CA ALA A 176 -4.13 31.91 -0.84
C ALA A 176 -3.72 32.82 0.33
N ASN A 177 -3.16 32.25 1.39
CA ASN A 177 -2.65 33.02 2.53
C ASN A 177 -1.48 33.94 2.14
N ALA A 178 -0.56 33.46 1.30
CA ALA A 178 0.54 34.27 0.79
C ALA A 178 0.04 35.44 -0.07
N ASN A 179 -0.94 35.20 -0.95
CA ASN A 179 -1.55 36.22 -1.78
C ASN A 179 -2.32 37.26 -0.96
N HIS A 180 -3.05 36.83 0.08
CA HIS A 180 -3.72 37.76 0.98
C HIS A 180 -2.74 38.68 1.71
N ARG A 181 -1.62 38.11 2.19
CA ARG A 181 -0.56 38.90 2.82
C ARG A 181 0.08 39.87 1.82
N LEU A 182 0.38 39.40 0.62
CA LEU A 182 0.92 40.25 -0.44
C LEU A 182 -0.03 41.40 -0.78
N GLN A 183 -1.33 41.14 -0.87
CA GLN A 183 -2.33 42.18 -1.13
C GLN A 183 -2.36 43.22 0.00
N ALA A 184 -2.34 42.78 1.26
CA ALA A 184 -2.30 43.68 2.41
C ALA A 184 -1.05 44.58 2.40
N GLU A 185 0.12 44.03 2.08
CA GLU A 185 1.36 44.80 1.95
C GLU A 185 1.32 45.77 0.75
N MET A 186 0.69 45.38 -0.36
CA MET A 186 0.49 46.27 -1.50
C MET A 186 -0.41 47.45 -1.13
N ASP A 187 -1.52 47.18 -0.44
CA ASP A 187 -2.46 48.20 0.00
C ASP A 187 -1.78 49.19 0.96
N GLU A 188 -0.99 48.71 1.92
CA GLU A 188 -0.22 49.57 2.83
C GLU A 188 0.85 50.37 2.06
N ASN A 189 1.52 49.78 1.07
CA ASN A 189 2.48 50.53 0.23
C ASN A 189 1.79 51.68 -0.52
N THR A 190 0.57 51.45 -1.04
CA THR A 190 -0.19 52.51 -1.72
C THR A 190 -0.61 53.61 -0.75
N ARG A 191 -0.97 53.25 0.49
CA ARG A 191 -1.32 54.21 1.53
C ARG A 191 -0.11 55.07 1.92
N LEU A 192 1.03 54.46 2.20
CA LEU A 192 2.26 55.17 2.57
C LEU A 192 2.73 56.12 1.46
N ARG A 193 2.55 55.75 0.19
CA ARG A 193 2.86 56.66 -0.94
C ARG A 193 1.98 57.91 -0.92
N ARG A 194 0.67 57.77 -0.66
CA ARG A 194 -0.23 58.92 -0.53
C ARG A 194 0.17 59.82 0.63
N GLU A 195 0.48 59.24 1.80
CA GLU A 195 0.93 59.99 2.97
C GLU A 195 2.24 60.77 2.68
N LEU A 196 3.16 60.18 1.91
CA LEU A 196 4.38 60.85 1.46
C LEU A 196 4.11 62.00 0.47
N GLU A 197 3.20 61.80 -0.48
CA GLU A 197 2.79 62.84 -1.44
C GLU A 197 2.14 64.03 -0.73
N GLU A 198 1.24 63.76 0.22
CA GLU A 198 0.62 64.81 1.05
C GLU A 198 1.63 65.57 1.91
N ALA A 199 2.59 64.85 2.53
CA ALA A 199 3.64 65.48 3.31
C ALA A 199 4.55 66.37 2.45
N ARG A 200 4.91 65.92 1.24
CA ARG A 200 5.67 66.72 0.27
C ARG A 200 4.90 67.97 -0.16
N ALA A 201 3.62 67.83 -0.50
CA ALA A 201 2.78 68.96 -0.88
C ALA A 201 2.68 70.01 0.24
N LYS A 202 2.63 69.58 1.52
CA LYS A 202 2.67 70.48 2.68
C LYS A 202 4.01 71.22 2.79
N LEU A 203 5.13 70.52 2.58
CA LEU A 203 6.46 71.15 2.59
C LEU A 203 6.62 72.16 1.45
N ASP A 204 6.16 71.84 0.25
CA ASP A 204 6.21 72.76 -0.90
C ASP A 204 5.34 74.01 -0.67
N ALA A 205 4.17 73.85 -0.02
CA ALA A 205 3.34 74.97 0.38
C ALA A 205 4.05 75.88 1.39
N ILE A 206 4.72 75.31 2.41
CA ILE A 206 5.53 76.08 3.38
C ILE A 206 6.67 76.80 2.67
N ALA A 207 7.43 76.11 1.80
CA ALA A 207 8.54 76.70 1.05
C ALA A 207 8.07 77.86 0.14
N ASN A 208 6.90 77.74 -0.50
CA ASN A 208 6.30 78.81 -1.28
C ASN A 208 5.88 80.00 -0.41
N ILE A 209 5.32 79.75 0.78
CA ILE A 209 5.00 80.81 1.76
C ILE A 209 6.27 81.54 2.20
N GLU A 210 7.32 80.80 2.57
CA GLU A 210 8.62 81.38 2.96
C GLU A 210 9.22 82.25 1.86
N ARG A 211 9.18 81.78 0.61
CA ARG A 211 9.61 82.56 -0.56
C ARG A 211 8.80 83.86 -0.69
N SER A 212 7.47 83.75 -0.64
CA SER A 212 6.58 84.92 -0.78
C SER A 212 6.74 85.94 0.37
N LEU A 213 7.04 85.48 1.59
CA LEU A 213 7.36 86.33 2.74
C LEU A 213 8.70 87.04 2.56
N ASN A 214 9.72 86.34 2.06
CA ASN A 214 11.03 86.93 1.80
C ASN A 214 10.97 87.96 0.65
N GLU A 215 10.18 87.70 -0.40
CA GLU A 215 9.93 88.63 -1.52
C GLU A 215 9.10 89.85 -1.12
N ARG A 216 8.25 89.76 -0.08
CA ARG A 216 7.57 90.93 0.53
C ARG A 216 8.48 91.74 1.45
N LYS A 217 9.63 91.21 1.88
CA LYS A 217 10.56 91.84 2.82
C LYS A 217 11.73 92.68 2.22
N PRO A 218 11.82 93.05 0.94
CA PRO A 218 12.74 94.10 0.49
C PRO A 218 11.97 95.41 0.28
N GLY A 219 12.13 96.39 1.19
CA GLY A 219 11.74 97.78 0.91
C GLY A 219 11.17 98.65 2.04
N SER A 220 10.99 98.17 3.28
CA SER A 220 10.44 99.01 4.37
C SER A 220 11.50 99.73 5.23
N THR A 221 12.67 100.03 4.68
CA THR A 221 13.64 100.97 5.27
C THR A 221 13.72 102.20 4.38
N GLY A 222 13.02 103.27 4.77
CA GLY A 222 13.08 104.53 4.05
C GLY A 222 11.95 105.50 4.35
N ARG A 223 11.79 105.91 5.62
CA ARG A 223 11.49 107.31 5.96
C ARG A 223 11.84 107.61 7.40
#